data_AF-F4GM45-F1
#
_entry.id   AF-F4GM45-F1
#
_cell.length_a   1.000
_cell.length_b   1.000
_cell.length_c   1.000
_cell.angle_alpha   90.00
_cell.angle_beta   90.00
_cell.angle_gamma   90.00
#
_symmetry.space_group_name_H-M   'P 1'
#
loop_
_entity.id
_entity.type
_entity.pdbx_description
1 polymer ?
#
loop_
_entity_poly.entity_id
_entity_poly.type
_entity_poly.pdbx_seq_one_letter_code
_entity_poly.pdbx_strand_id
1 'polypeptide(L)' 'MKKVFIVVLIIGAILLSLYGYGYYKASNQVKNGTLNLITLAMTYDSLNPISQKGYIKYIKDNTDAPARINSFFEGFPGQ' A
#
# COMPACT_ATOMS: atom_id res chain seq x y z
N MET A 1 -4.89 -13.15 -31.29
CA MET A 1 -4.77 -11.73 -30.86
C MET A 1 -5.81 -11.32 -29.81
N LYS A 2 -7.13 -11.44 -30.04
CA LYS A 2 -8.17 -11.05 -29.06
C LYS A 2 -8.04 -11.67 -27.65
N LYS A 3 -7.65 -12.95 -27.56
CA LYS A 3 -7.47 -13.66 -26.27
C LYS A 3 -6.33 -13.11 -25.41
N VAL A 4 -5.23 -12.67 -26.03
CA VAL A 4 -4.05 -12.13 -25.32
C VAL A 4 -4.37 -10.77 -24.69
N PHE A 5 -5.12 -9.93 -25.41
CA PHE A 5 -5.56 -8.63 -24.90
C PHE A 5 -6.44 -8.74 -23.65
N ILE A 6 -7.38 -9.70 -23.64
CA ILE A 6 -8.25 -9.95 -22.48
C ILE A 6 -7.43 -10.37 -21.25
N VAL A 7 -6.42 -11.21 -21.42
CA VAL A 7 -5.55 -11.65 -20.30
C VAL A 7 -4.80 -10.47 -19.70
N VAL A 8 -4.24 -9.59 -20.53
CA VAL A 8 -3.52 -8.40 -20.05
C VAL A 8 -4.45 -7.47 -19.27
N LEU A 9 -5.68 -7.25 -19.76
CA LEU A 9 -6.68 -6.44 -19.04
C LEU A 9 -7.04 -7.02 -17.67
N ILE A 10 -7.24 -8.34 -17.59
CA ILE A 10 -7.56 -9.01 -16.33
C ILE A 10 -6.40 -8.86 -15.33
N ILE A 11 -5.16 -9.10 -15.77
CA ILE A 11 -3.98 -8.94 -14.91
C ILE A 11 -3.87 -7.48 -14.44
N GLY A 12 -4.04 -6.51 -15.34
CA GLY A 12 -4.04 -5.09 -14.99
C GLY A 12 -5.10 -4.74 -13.94
N ALA A 13 -6.32 -5.23 -14.10
CA ALA A 13 -7.41 -5.02 -13.14
C ALA A 13 -7.10 -5.65 -11.77
N ILE A 14 -6.50 -6.84 -11.73
CA ILE A 14 -6.08 -7.49 -10.49
C ILE A 14 -5.00 -6.66 -9.80
N LEU A 15 -3.96 -6.24 -10.52
CA LEU A 15 -2.88 -5.42 -9.97
C LEU A 15 -3.39 -4.10 -9.40
N LEU A 16 -4.29 -3.42 -10.12
CA LEU A 16 -4.94 -2.20 -9.64
C LEU A 16 -5.78 -2.45 -8.39
N SER A 17 -6.50 -3.57 -8.33
CA SER A 17 -7.30 -3.95 -7.17
C SER A 17 -6.44 -4.21 -5.94
N LEU A 18 -5.30 -4.91 -6.10
CA LEU A 18 -4.34 -5.14 -5.03
C LEU A 18 -3.74 -3.83 -4.53
N TYR A 19 -3.33 -2.95 -5.45
CA TYR A 19 -2.80 -1.63 -5.10
C TYR A 19 -3.84 -0.81 -4.32
N GLY A 20 -5.07 -0.75 -4.82
CA GLY A 20 -6.19 -0.05 -4.18
C GLY A 20 -6.52 -0.61 -2.80
N TYR A 21 -6.45 -1.93 -2.61
CA TYR A 21 -6.67 -2.56 -1.30
C TYR A 21 -5.67 -2.06 -0.25
N GLY A 22 -4.38 -1.99 -0.61
CA GLY A 22 -3.35 -1.43 0.28
C GLY A 22 -3.60 0.04 0.63
N TYR A 23 -3.93 0.84 -0.40
CA TYR A 23 -4.28 2.26 -0.23
C TYR A 23 -5.47 2.46 0.70
N TYR A 24 -6.53 1.64 0.55
CA TYR A 24 -7.70 1.67 1.41
C TYR A 24 -7.39 1.26 2.86
N LYS A 25 -6.57 0.23 3.07
CA LYS A 25 -6.19 -0.24 4.40
C LYS A 25 -5.41 0.84 5.17
N ALA A 26 -4.48 1.53 4.51
CA ALA A 26 -3.77 2.68 5.07
C ALA A 26 -4.73 3.82 5.43
N SER A 27 -5.65 4.17 4.52
CA SER A 27 -6.69 5.17 4.74
C SER A 27 -7.52 4.90 5.99
N ASN A 28 -7.97 3.65 6.17
CA ASN A 28 -8.76 3.28 7.34
C ASN A 28 -7.96 3.45 8.64
N GLN A 29 -6.68 3.09 8.66
CA GLN A 29 -5.83 3.23 9.86
C GLN A 29 -5.54 4.69 10.21
N VAL A 30 -5.32 5.53 9.20
CA VAL A 30 -5.15 6.98 9.40
C VAL A 30 -6.43 7.59 9.97
N LYS A 31 -7.59 7.29 9.37
CA LYS A 31 -8.89 7.81 9.81
C LYS A 31 -9.29 7.34 11.21
N ASN A 32 -8.93 6.11 11.57
CA ASN A 32 -9.22 5.54 12.89
C ASN A 32 -8.13 5.87 13.94
N GLY A 33 -7.16 6.72 13.61
CA GLY A 33 -6.11 7.17 14.54
C GLY A 33 -5.12 6.09 14.97
N THR A 34 -5.03 4.96 14.26
CA THR A 34 -4.23 3.79 14.64
C THR A 34 -2.78 3.85 14.12
N LEU A 35 -2.23 5.06 14.00
CA LEU A 35 -0.95 5.31 13.33
C LEU A 35 0.25 5.18 14.28
N ASN A 36 0.59 3.95 14.65
CA ASN A 36 1.84 3.64 15.36
C ASN A 36 2.72 2.68 14.56
N LEU A 37 4.03 2.69 14.84
CA LEU A 37 5.02 1.91 14.08
C LEU A 37 4.76 0.40 14.09
N ILE A 38 4.29 -0.14 15.22
CA ILE A 38 4.05 -1.59 15.37
C ILE A 38 2.87 -1.99 14.48
N THR A 39 1.77 -1.26 14.54
CA THR A 39 0.58 -1.50 13.72
C THR A 39 0.89 -1.32 12.23
N LEU A 40 1.67 -0.30 11.87
CA LEU A 40 2.14 -0.11 10.49
C LEU A 40 2.98 -1.29 10.01
N ALA A 41 3.96 -1.74 10.80
CA ALA A 41 4.84 -2.85 10.43
C ALA A 41 4.08 -4.18 10.27
N MET A 42 3.24 -4.54 11.25
CA MET A 42 2.40 -5.75 11.15
C MET A 42 1.48 -5.70 9.93
N THR A 43 0.89 -4.53 9.67
CA THR A 43 -0.02 -4.36 8.53
C THR A 43 0.74 -4.47 7.22
N TYR A 44 1.88 -3.79 7.12
CA TYR A 44 2.74 -3.81 5.94
C TYR A 44 3.22 -5.22 5.59
N ASP A 45 3.72 -5.98 6.57
CA ASP A 45 4.18 -7.37 6.37
C ASP A 45 3.04 -8.33 5.99
N SER A 46 1.81 -8.04 6.41
CA SER A 46 0.64 -8.85 6.04
C SER A 46 0.15 -8.65 4.59
N LEU A 47 0.68 -7.65 3.88
CA LEU A 47 0.24 -7.28 2.53
C LEU A 47 1.14 -7.92 1.46
N ASN A 48 0.54 -8.25 0.31
CA ASN A 48 1.33 -8.59 -0.88
C ASN A 48 2.09 -7.34 -1.39
N PRO A 49 3.17 -7.51 -2.17
CA PRO A 49 4.03 -6.40 -2.60
C PRO A 49 3.29 -5.26 -3.34
N ILE A 50 2.25 -5.59 -4.12
CA ILE A 50 1.49 -4.57 -4.86
C ILE A 50 0.61 -3.76 -3.90
N SER A 51 -0.02 -4.41 -2.93
CA SER A 51 -0.75 -3.73 -1.86
C SER A 51 0.17 -2.91 -0.95
N GLN A 52 1.38 -3.39 -0.66
CA GLN A 52 2.38 -2.63 0.10
C GLN A 52 2.69 -1.27 -0.56
N LYS A 53 2.84 -1.23 -1.89
CA LYS A 53 3.03 0.03 -2.63
C LYS A 53 1.90 1.02 -2.41
N GLY A 54 0.65 0.57 -2.55
CA GLY A 54 -0.52 1.42 -2.33
C GLY A 54 -0.63 1.91 -0.89
N TYR A 55 -0.30 1.03 0.06
CA TYR A 55 -0.29 1.33 1.48
C TYR A 55 0.73 2.42 1.84
N ILE A 56 2.00 2.27 1.42
CA ILE A 56 3.05 3.28 1.63
C ILE A 56 2.64 4.61 1.00
N LYS A 57 2.14 4.58 -0.25
CA LYS A 57 1.78 5.78 -1.00
C LYS A 57 0.73 6.60 -0.26
N TYR A 58 -0.32 5.97 0.26
CA TYR A 58 -1.33 6.67 1.04
C TYR A 58 -0.73 7.40 2.24
N ILE A 59 0.07 6.69 3.05
CA ILE A 59 0.66 7.26 4.27
C ILE A 59 1.53 8.47 3.93
N LYS A 60 2.42 8.33 2.94
CA LYS A 60 3.33 9.42 2.52
C LYS A 60 2.60 10.64 1.98
N ASP A 61 1.50 10.44 1.25
CA ASP A 61 0.77 11.54 0.60
C ASP A 61 -0.25 12.22 1.52
N ASN A 62 -0.79 11.52 2.53
CA ASN A 62 -1.96 11.98 3.29
C ASN A 62 -1.69 12.16 4.79
N THR A 63 -0.46 11.98 5.25
CA THR A 63 -0.13 12.20 6.67
C THR A 63 1.17 12.96 6.84
N ASP A 64 1.17 13.91 7.78
CA ASP A 64 2.39 14.48 8.36
C ASP A 64 2.97 13.48 9.38
N ALA A 65 3.29 12.28 8.90
CA ALA A 65 3.72 11.22 9.78
C ALA A 65 5.01 11.63 10.51
N PRO A 66 5.13 11.38 11.82
CA PRO A 66 6.35 11.68 12.56
C PRO A 66 7.59 11.03 11.92
N ALA A 67 8.75 11.67 12.08
CA ALA A 67 10.01 11.27 11.41
C ALA A 67 10.30 9.77 11.48
N ARG A 68 10.02 9.12 12.62
CA ARG A 68 10.17 7.68 12.81
C ARG A 68 9.36 6.81 11.83
N ILE A 69 8.16 7.25 11.46
CA ILE A 69 7.29 6.56 10.49
C ILE A 69 7.83 6.79 9.07
N ASN A 70 8.30 7.99 8.76
CA ASN A 70 8.93 8.27 7.48
C ASN A 70 10.19 7.42 7.31
N SER A 71 11.07 7.39 8.32
CA SER A 71 12.28 6.55 8.32
C SER A 71 11.97 5.06 8.23
N PHE A 72 10.86 4.59 8.84
CA PHE A 72 10.39 3.21 8.66
C PHE A 72 10.19 2.90 7.17
N PHE A 73 9.45 3.74 6.43
CA PHE A 73 9.21 3.51 5.01
C PHE A 73 10.36 3.87 4.08
N GLU A 74 11.31 4.69 4.51
CA GLU A 74 12.58 4.92 3.81
C GLU A 74 13.50 3.69 3.87
N GLY A 75 13.40 2.90 4.94
CA GLY A 75 14.06 1.60 5.08
C GLY A 75 13.55 0.53 4.10
N PHE A 76 12.43 0.79 3.40
CA PHE A 76 11.90 -0.04 2.33
C PHE A 76 11.93 0.72 0.98
N PRO A 77 13.11 1.12 0.47
CA PRO A 77 13.18 1.84 -0.79
C PRO A 77 12.90 0.85 -1.94
N GLY A 78 11.64 0.80 -2.38
CA GLY A 78 11.27 0.34 -3.72
C GLY A 78 11.41 -1.15 -4.02
N GLN A 79 10.67 -2.01 -3.33
CA GLN A 79 10.12 -3.21 -3.99
C GLN A 79 8.86 -2.82 -4.75
#